data_AF-A0A386ZPR0-F1
#
_entry.id   AF-A0A386ZPR0-F1
#
_cell.length_a   1.000
_cell.length_b   1.000
_cell.length_c   1.000
_cell.angle_alpha   90.00
_cell.angle_beta   90.00
_cell.angle_gamma   90.00
#
_symmetry.space_group_name_H-M   'P 1'
#
loop_
_entity.id
_entity.type
_entity.pdbx_description
1 polymer ?
#
loop_
_entity_poly.entity_id
_entity_poly.type
_entity_poly.pdbx_seq_one_letter_code
_entity_poly.pdbx_strand_id
1 'polypeptide(L)'
;MANNWIGPLIAAAGLVVLVGCSSTTNSSPTEAKPAGVDQDYQTLSCVAVPEDLRWEYSYLYDARGQLKPLSEIKTMPVDQVRGEDPLNDVTALYKALESRYGHRPACGETYPKGTSGQLNINVLNHKALSCTDIPADLKQKYPSLFDTDGRLKSWKTIASMPANSAGDDPGEDVTSLYNQVVSRLGHPVSCPQN
;
A
#
# COMPACT_ATOMS: atom_id res chain seq x y z
N MET A 1 -6.66 63.59 22.73
CA MET A 1 -8.08 64.00 22.83
C MET A 1 -8.72 63.12 23.88
N ALA A 2 -9.32 63.74 24.89
CA ALA A 2 -9.90 63.12 26.07
C ALA A 2 -11.42 62.97 25.94
N ASN A 3 -11.98 61.98 26.66
CA ASN A 3 -13.26 61.94 27.41
C ASN A 3 -13.78 60.48 27.46
N ASN A 4 -13.81 59.80 28.62
CA ASN A 4 -14.85 59.79 29.70
C ASN A 4 -16.26 59.40 29.16
N TRP A 5 -17.08 58.51 29.74
CA TRP A 5 -17.67 58.45 31.11
C TRP A 5 -18.29 57.03 31.35
N ILE A 6 -18.07 56.33 32.47
CA ILE A 6 -18.90 56.12 33.70
C ILE A 6 -20.29 55.44 33.50
N GLY A 7 -20.54 54.33 34.25
CA GLY A 7 -21.74 53.44 34.28
C GLY A 7 -23.02 54.02 34.94
N PRO A 8 -24.07 53.21 35.32
CA PRO A 8 -24.00 52.21 36.43
C PRO A 8 -24.95 50.96 36.41
N LEU A 9 -24.53 49.91 37.14
CA LEU A 9 -25.17 49.09 38.22
C LEU A 9 -26.71 49.05 38.53
N ILE A 10 -27.22 47.81 38.72
CA ILE A 10 -28.15 47.26 39.79
C ILE A 10 -29.53 46.65 39.41
N ALA A 11 -29.58 45.31 39.59
CA ALA A 11 -30.54 44.39 40.26
C ALA A 11 -32.05 44.28 39.93
N ALA A 12 -32.51 43.03 39.77
CA ALA A 12 -33.37 42.26 40.70
C ALA A 12 -33.79 40.93 40.02
N ALA A 13 -33.34 39.76 40.48
CA ALA A 13 -33.97 38.90 41.49
C ALA A 13 -35.36 38.35 41.09
N GLY A 14 -35.38 37.12 40.56
CA GLY A 14 -36.55 36.25 40.46
C GLY A 14 -36.13 34.81 40.81
N LEU A 15 -36.62 34.32 41.93
CA LEU A 15 -36.23 33.09 42.63
C LEU A 15 -37.15 31.91 42.22
N VAL A 16 -36.55 30.75 41.88
CA VAL A 16 -36.89 29.36 42.35
C VAL A 16 -38.29 28.77 42.01
N VAL A 17 -38.52 27.52 41.56
CA VAL A 17 -37.74 26.27 41.35
C VAL A 17 -38.66 25.15 40.80
N LEU A 18 -38.04 24.05 40.32
CA LEU A 18 -38.49 22.63 40.23
C LEU A 18 -38.66 22.00 38.83
N VAL A 19 -37.67 21.16 38.53
CA VAL A 19 -37.77 19.76 38.06
C VAL A 19 -38.29 19.52 36.64
N GLY A 20 -37.32 19.27 35.77
CA GLY A 20 -37.50 18.53 34.53
C GLY A 20 -36.14 18.11 34.00
N CYS A 21 -35.57 17.02 34.55
CA CYS A 21 -34.44 16.34 33.92
C CYS A 21 -34.87 15.88 32.52
N SER A 22 -34.42 16.58 31.50
CA SER A 22 -34.29 16.04 30.16
C SER A 22 -32.98 16.56 29.62
N SER A 23 -31.89 15.97 30.14
CA SER A 23 -30.62 15.94 29.46
C SER A 23 -30.85 15.26 28.11
N THR A 24 -31.09 16.07 27.07
CA THR A 24 -30.83 15.65 25.70
C THR A 24 -29.32 15.58 25.59
N THR A 25 -28.77 14.44 26.00
CA THR A 25 -27.39 14.08 25.72
C THR A 25 -27.28 14.07 24.21
N ASN A 26 -26.66 15.10 23.64
CA ASN A 26 -26.09 15.02 22.31
C ASN A 26 -24.97 13.97 22.41
N SER A 27 -25.35 12.72 22.25
CA SER A 27 -24.42 11.62 22.01
C SER A 27 -23.90 11.84 20.60
N SER A 28 -22.88 12.67 20.45
CA SER A 28 -21.95 12.51 19.33
C SER A 28 -21.54 11.04 19.36
N PRO A 29 -21.78 10.26 18.30
CA PRO A 29 -21.30 8.89 18.28
C PRO A 29 -19.79 8.99 18.45
N THR A 30 -19.27 8.42 19.54
CA THR A 30 -17.84 8.17 19.68
C THR A 30 -17.49 7.25 18.51
N GLU A 31 -17.00 7.84 17.43
CA GLU A 31 -16.57 7.10 16.26
C GLU A 31 -15.53 6.10 16.76
N ALA A 32 -15.88 4.82 16.73
CA ALA A 32 -15.03 3.78 17.25
C ALA A 32 -13.70 3.89 16.52
N LYS A 33 -12.59 4.01 17.25
CA LYS A 33 -11.27 4.00 16.64
C LYS A 33 -11.17 2.70 15.84
N PRO A 34 -10.92 2.76 14.52
CA PRO A 34 -10.85 1.56 13.72
C PRO A 34 -9.74 0.66 14.25
N ALA A 35 -9.98 -0.64 14.19
CA ALA A 35 -9.09 -1.70 14.64
C ALA A 35 -8.95 -2.76 13.55
N GLY A 36 -7.87 -3.54 13.58
CA GLY A 36 -7.61 -4.57 12.57
C GLY A 36 -7.50 -3.97 11.16
N VAL A 37 -8.10 -4.63 10.17
CA VAL A 37 -7.91 -4.27 8.76
C VAL A 37 -8.41 -2.86 8.41
N ASP A 38 -9.46 -2.36 9.06
CA ASP A 38 -9.94 -0.99 8.83
C ASP A 38 -8.89 0.05 9.27
N GLN A 39 -8.12 -0.28 10.31
CA GLN A 39 -7.04 0.57 10.81
C GLN A 39 -5.79 0.54 9.92
N ASP A 40 -5.44 -0.65 9.43
CA ASP A 40 -4.33 -0.85 8.50
C ASP A 40 -4.62 -0.12 7.19
N TYR A 41 -5.85 -0.26 6.68
CA TYR A 41 -6.34 0.46 5.50
C TYR A 41 -6.24 1.98 5.66
N GLN A 42 -6.73 2.53 6.79
CA GLN A 42 -6.65 3.98 7.02
C GLN A 42 -5.20 4.48 7.00
N THR A 43 -4.30 3.70 7.59
CA THR A 43 -2.87 4.04 7.57
C THR A 43 -2.36 4.01 6.12
N LEU A 44 -2.54 2.90 5.40
CA LEU A 44 -2.10 2.77 4.01
C LEU A 44 -2.68 3.84 3.06
N SER A 45 -3.88 4.34 3.33
CA SER A 45 -4.51 5.41 2.52
C SER A 45 -3.82 6.77 2.63
N CYS A 46 -2.99 6.99 3.65
CA CYS A 46 -2.35 8.28 3.93
C CYS A 46 -0.81 8.23 4.03
N VAL A 47 -0.19 7.04 3.97
CA VAL A 47 1.28 6.90 3.95
C VAL A 47 1.77 6.69 2.52
N ALA A 48 2.98 7.17 2.22
CA ALA A 48 3.66 6.83 0.99
C ALA A 48 4.06 5.35 0.99
N VAL A 49 3.43 4.57 0.10
CA VAL A 49 3.79 3.17 -0.13
C VAL A 49 4.84 3.09 -1.25
N PRO A 50 6.00 2.45 -1.00
CA PRO A 50 7.07 2.36 -1.99
C PRO A 50 6.65 1.54 -3.21
N GLU A 51 7.30 1.81 -4.34
CA GLU A 51 6.89 1.28 -5.65
C GLU A 51 6.89 -0.25 -5.74
N ASP A 52 7.85 -0.92 -5.12
CA ASP A 52 7.92 -2.37 -5.10
C ASP A 52 6.70 -2.98 -4.40
N LEU A 53 6.33 -2.48 -3.22
CA LEU A 53 5.11 -2.92 -2.53
C LEU A 53 3.85 -2.55 -3.31
N ARG A 54 3.78 -1.36 -3.90
CA ARG A 54 2.63 -0.98 -4.74
C ARG A 54 2.49 -1.91 -5.95
N TRP A 55 3.58 -2.30 -6.58
CA TRP A 55 3.56 -3.23 -7.71
C TRP A 55 3.14 -4.63 -7.27
N GLU A 56 3.72 -5.09 -6.16
CA GLU A 56 3.47 -6.40 -5.57
C GLU A 56 2.00 -6.62 -5.20
N TYR A 57 1.32 -5.55 -4.80
CA TYR A 57 -0.11 -5.50 -4.47
C TYR A 57 -0.91 -4.60 -5.43
N SER A 58 -0.52 -4.54 -6.70
CA SER A 58 -1.05 -3.57 -7.68
C SER A 58 -2.57 -3.59 -7.86
N TYR A 59 -3.23 -4.74 -7.71
CA TYR A 59 -4.69 -4.85 -7.78
C TYR A 59 -5.42 -4.10 -6.66
N LEU A 60 -4.75 -3.80 -5.53
CA LEU A 60 -5.29 -2.96 -4.46
C LEU A 60 -5.28 -1.46 -4.84
N TYR A 61 -4.58 -1.08 -5.90
CA TYR A 61 -4.46 0.31 -6.33
C TYR A 61 -5.28 0.55 -7.60
N ASP A 62 -5.78 1.77 -7.74
CA ASP A 62 -6.43 2.23 -8.95
C ASP A 62 -5.40 2.70 -10.00
N ALA A 63 -5.89 3.08 -11.18
CA ALA A 63 -5.05 3.60 -12.27
C ALA A 63 -4.35 4.93 -11.93
N ARG A 64 -4.73 5.61 -10.84
CA ARG A 64 -4.05 6.83 -10.37
C ARG A 64 -2.99 6.51 -9.32
N GLY A 65 -2.75 5.23 -9.05
CA GLY A 65 -1.85 4.74 -8.02
C GLY A 65 -2.34 5.02 -6.60
N GLN A 66 -3.64 5.29 -6.41
CA GLN A 66 -4.27 5.45 -5.11
C GLN A 66 -4.81 4.11 -4.62
N LEU A 67 -4.79 3.89 -3.31
CA LEU A 67 -5.40 2.69 -2.73
C LEU A 67 -6.91 2.74 -3.00
N LYS A 68 -7.46 1.66 -3.57
CA LYS A 68 -8.90 1.54 -3.86
C LYS A 68 -9.71 1.64 -2.57
N PRO A 69 -10.96 2.13 -2.61
CA PRO A 69 -11.84 2.16 -1.46
C PRO A 69 -11.94 0.79 -0.77
N LEU A 70 -11.93 0.77 0.57
CA LEU A 70 -12.02 -0.48 1.32
C LEU A 70 -13.29 -1.29 0.97
N SER A 71 -14.39 -0.60 0.64
CA SER A 71 -15.62 -1.25 0.16
C SER A 71 -15.42 -2.01 -1.15
N GLU A 72 -14.58 -1.48 -2.06
CA GLU A 72 -14.23 -2.16 -3.32
C GLU A 72 -13.33 -3.37 -3.04
N ILE A 73 -12.29 -3.18 -2.20
CA ILE A 73 -11.36 -4.26 -1.79
C ILE A 73 -12.11 -5.43 -1.16
N LYS A 74 -13.08 -5.17 -0.28
CA LYS A 74 -13.93 -6.20 0.36
C LYS A 74 -14.73 -7.05 -0.62
N THR A 75 -14.96 -6.55 -1.84
CA THR A 75 -15.74 -7.22 -2.88
C THR A 75 -14.89 -7.83 -3.99
N MET A 76 -13.56 -7.75 -3.90
CA MET A 76 -12.68 -8.32 -4.91
C MET A 76 -12.78 -9.85 -4.92
N PRO A 77 -12.87 -10.47 -6.10
CA PRO A 77 -12.90 -11.92 -6.20
C PRO A 77 -11.50 -12.50 -5.96
N VAL A 78 -11.45 -13.68 -5.35
CA VAL A 78 -10.20 -14.32 -4.87
C VAL A 78 -9.22 -14.64 -6.00
N ASP A 79 -9.71 -14.81 -7.23
CA ASP A 79 -8.86 -15.04 -8.42
C ASP A 79 -8.06 -13.81 -8.86
N GLN A 80 -8.43 -12.61 -8.38
CA GLN A 80 -7.75 -11.35 -8.68
C GLN A 80 -6.74 -10.93 -7.62
N VAL A 81 -6.64 -11.66 -6.50
CA VAL A 81 -5.81 -11.25 -5.35
C VAL A 81 -4.56 -12.10 -5.20
N ARG A 82 -3.57 -11.55 -4.48
CA ARG A 82 -2.31 -12.24 -4.24
C ARG A 82 -2.47 -13.36 -3.21
N GLY A 83 -3.14 -13.10 -2.11
CA GLY A 83 -3.38 -14.08 -1.05
C GLY A 83 -4.61 -14.95 -1.33
N GLU A 84 -5.20 -15.43 -0.25
CA GLU A 84 -6.50 -16.10 -0.24
C GLU A 84 -7.66 -15.10 -0.03
N ASP A 85 -7.34 -13.90 0.47
CA ASP A 85 -8.30 -12.85 0.83
C ASP A 85 -7.67 -11.46 0.60
N PRO A 86 -8.34 -10.55 -0.14
CA PRO A 86 -7.87 -9.17 -0.31
C PRO A 86 -7.61 -8.43 1.02
N LEU A 87 -8.34 -8.73 2.09
CA LEU A 87 -8.15 -8.12 3.41
C LEU A 87 -6.88 -8.61 4.12
N ASN A 88 -6.52 -9.88 3.91
CA ASN A 88 -5.24 -10.41 4.37
C ASN A 88 -4.09 -9.74 3.62
N ASP A 89 -4.27 -9.43 2.34
CA ASP A 89 -3.26 -8.72 1.56
C ASP A 89 -3.10 -7.24 1.97
N VAL A 90 -4.20 -6.55 2.34
CA VAL A 90 -4.12 -5.21 2.96
C VAL A 90 -3.29 -5.27 4.24
N THR A 91 -3.56 -6.27 5.09
CA THR A 91 -2.82 -6.47 6.34
C THR A 91 -1.35 -6.79 6.07
N ALA A 92 -1.06 -7.66 5.10
CA ALA A 92 0.30 -8.04 4.71
C ALA A 92 1.09 -6.85 4.15
N LEU A 93 0.47 -6.03 3.30
CA LEU A 93 1.04 -4.80 2.78
C LEU A 93 1.36 -3.81 3.92
N TYR A 94 0.43 -3.62 4.85
CA TYR A 94 0.67 -2.77 6.02
C TYR A 94 1.83 -3.30 6.87
N LYS A 95 1.89 -4.60 7.13
CA LYS A 95 2.97 -5.21 7.91
C LYS A 95 4.33 -5.12 7.23
N ALA A 96 4.38 -5.28 5.90
CA ALA A 96 5.59 -5.06 5.12
C ALA A 96 6.05 -3.60 5.23
N LEU A 97 5.13 -2.63 5.18
CA LEU A 97 5.45 -1.23 5.37
C LEU A 97 5.95 -0.95 6.81
N GLU A 98 5.21 -1.37 7.82
CA GLU A 98 5.56 -1.23 9.25
C GLU A 98 6.94 -1.82 9.54
N SER A 99 7.26 -2.99 8.97
CA SER A 99 8.58 -3.60 9.10
C SER A 99 9.71 -2.72 8.53
N ARG A 100 9.46 -1.97 7.46
CA ARG A 100 10.45 -1.07 6.85
C ARG A 100 10.63 0.21 7.66
N TYR A 101 9.55 0.75 8.20
CA TYR A 101 9.63 1.87 9.15
C TYR A 101 10.31 1.45 10.46
N GLY A 102 10.12 0.20 10.90
CA GLY A 102 10.54 -0.27 12.23
C GLY A 102 9.55 0.12 13.33
N HIS A 103 8.49 0.85 12.97
CA HIS A 103 7.39 1.29 13.80
C HIS A 103 6.15 1.48 12.93
N ARG A 104 5.01 1.70 13.59
CA ARG A 104 3.77 2.04 12.90
C ARG A 104 3.89 3.43 12.25
N PRO A 105 3.81 3.54 10.92
CA PRO A 105 4.00 4.82 10.24
C PRO A 105 2.82 5.77 10.51
N ALA A 106 3.13 7.06 10.62
CA ALA A 106 2.14 8.13 10.68
C ALA A 106 1.79 8.67 9.27
N CYS A 107 0.59 9.22 9.11
CA CYS A 107 0.20 9.87 7.85
C CYS A 107 1.18 11.01 7.50
N GLY A 108 1.65 11.04 6.24
CA GLY A 108 2.62 12.03 5.77
C GLY A 108 4.04 11.84 6.30
N GLU A 109 4.31 10.80 7.09
CA GLU A 109 5.67 10.45 7.47
C GLU A 109 6.50 10.12 6.23
N THR A 110 7.76 10.56 6.23
CA THR A 110 8.65 10.31 5.10
C THR A 110 9.12 8.87 5.12
N TYR A 111 9.12 8.24 3.96
CA TYR A 111 9.60 6.87 3.84
C TYR A 111 11.07 6.73 4.30
N PRO A 112 11.43 5.66 5.03
CA PRO A 112 12.77 5.48 5.58
C PRO A 112 13.87 5.54 4.51
N LYS A 113 15.06 5.98 4.91
CA LYS A 113 16.26 6.00 4.05
C LYS A 113 17.22 4.87 4.46
N GLY A 114 18.19 4.59 3.61
CA GLY A 114 19.20 3.55 3.87
C GLY A 114 18.63 2.14 3.72
N THR A 115 19.17 1.20 4.49
CA THR A 115 18.81 -0.23 4.41
C THR A 115 17.35 -0.49 4.74
N SER A 116 16.78 0.21 5.72
CA SER A 116 15.37 0.09 6.10
C SER A 116 14.41 0.52 4.99
N GLY A 117 14.83 1.44 4.13
CA GLY A 117 14.06 1.91 2.97
C GLY A 117 14.34 1.13 1.69
N GLN A 118 15.18 0.10 1.72
CA GLN A 118 15.60 -0.58 0.51
C GLN A 118 14.42 -1.26 -0.19
N LEU A 119 14.30 -1.02 -1.50
CA LEU A 119 13.26 -1.60 -2.33
C LEU A 119 13.65 -3.03 -2.71
N ASN A 120 12.66 -3.91 -2.85
CA ASN A 120 12.84 -5.26 -3.36
C ASN A 120 13.17 -5.22 -4.85
N ILE A 121 14.45 -5.39 -5.17
CA ILE A 121 14.95 -5.28 -6.54
C ILE A 121 14.37 -6.34 -7.47
N ASN A 122 14.08 -7.54 -6.97
CA ASN A 122 13.50 -8.60 -7.81
C ASN A 122 12.09 -8.23 -8.27
N VAL A 123 11.29 -7.59 -7.40
CA VAL A 123 9.96 -7.07 -7.75
C VAL A 123 10.05 -5.98 -8.82
N LEU A 124 11.00 -5.05 -8.68
CA LEU A 124 11.19 -3.96 -9.64
C LEU A 124 11.72 -4.47 -10.99
N ASN A 125 12.63 -5.45 -10.98
CA ASN A 125 13.12 -6.10 -12.19
C ASN A 125 11.99 -6.89 -12.88
N HIS A 126 11.15 -7.59 -12.12
CA HIS A 126 9.96 -8.27 -12.64
C HIS A 126 9.00 -7.28 -13.28
N LYS A 127 8.71 -6.16 -12.61
CA LYS A 127 7.91 -5.07 -13.14
C LYS A 127 8.43 -4.62 -14.51
N ALA A 128 9.72 -4.29 -14.60
CA ALA A 128 10.33 -3.86 -15.84
C ALA A 128 10.23 -4.92 -16.94
N LEU A 129 10.53 -6.18 -16.62
CA LEU A 129 10.44 -7.29 -17.57
C LEU A 129 9.01 -7.54 -18.06
N SER A 130 7.99 -7.29 -17.23
CA SER A 130 6.58 -7.54 -17.57
C SER A 130 6.05 -6.71 -18.75
N CYS A 131 6.70 -5.58 -19.05
CA CYS A 131 6.33 -4.70 -20.16
C CYS A 131 7.34 -4.75 -21.33
N THR A 132 8.29 -5.67 -21.29
CA THR A 132 9.34 -5.79 -22.32
C THR A 132 9.11 -7.00 -23.19
N ASP A 133 9.38 -6.85 -24.49
CA ASP A 133 9.47 -8.01 -25.36
C ASP A 133 10.79 -8.75 -25.11
N ILE A 134 10.70 -9.88 -24.42
CA ILE A 134 11.87 -10.66 -24.02
C ILE A 134 12.30 -11.56 -25.20
N PRO A 135 13.58 -11.51 -25.63
CA PRO A 135 14.09 -12.36 -26.70
C PRO A 135 13.83 -13.87 -26.47
N ALA A 136 13.48 -14.58 -27.54
CA ALA A 136 13.08 -15.99 -27.47
C ALA A 136 14.15 -16.91 -26.87
N ASP A 137 15.43 -16.65 -27.14
CA ASP A 137 16.54 -17.42 -26.59
C ASP A 137 16.71 -17.19 -25.07
N LEU A 138 16.41 -16.00 -24.56
CA LEU A 138 16.35 -15.75 -23.12
C LEU A 138 15.16 -16.46 -22.47
N LYS A 139 14.01 -16.53 -23.15
CA LYS A 139 12.86 -17.34 -22.69
C LYS A 139 13.23 -18.82 -22.57
N GLN A 140 14.00 -19.34 -23.53
CA GLN A 140 14.51 -20.72 -23.50
C GLN A 140 15.54 -20.96 -22.40
N LYS A 141 16.35 -19.94 -22.08
CA LYS A 141 17.36 -20.02 -21.01
C LYS A 141 16.72 -19.97 -19.61
N TYR A 142 15.63 -19.23 -19.44
CA TYR A 142 14.90 -19.07 -18.17
C TYR A 142 13.46 -19.61 -18.24
N PRO A 143 13.24 -20.86 -18.67
CA PRO A 143 11.91 -21.36 -19.00
C PRO A 143 10.98 -21.43 -17.78
N SER A 144 11.55 -21.55 -16.57
CA SER A 144 10.84 -21.52 -15.30
C SER A 144 10.05 -20.23 -15.09
N LEU A 145 10.52 -19.09 -15.62
CA LEU A 145 9.91 -17.78 -15.45
C LEU A 145 8.75 -17.49 -16.41
N PHE A 146 8.56 -18.29 -17.45
CA PHE A 146 7.55 -18.06 -18.49
C PHE A 146 6.43 -19.09 -18.42
N ASP A 147 5.22 -18.66 -18.74
CA ASP A 147 4.10 -19.57 -18.98
C ASP A 147 4.22 -20.25 -20.36
N THR A 148 3.28 -21.13 -20.64
CA THR A 148 3.24 -21.88 -21.91
C THR A 148 3.04 -20.98 -23.13
N ASP A 149 2.49 -19.79 -22.95
CA ASP A 149 2.26 -18.81 -24.01
C ASP A 149 3.48 -17.90 -24.22
N GLY A 150 4.56 -18.14 -23.48
CA GLY A 150 5.81 -17.38 -23.56
C GLY A 150 5.72 -15.99 -22.93
N ARG A 151 4.73 -15.76 -22.05
CA ARG A 151 4.62 -14.54 -21.24
C ARG A 151 5.29 -14.76 -19.89
N LEU A 152 5.84 -13.68 -19.33
CA LEU A 152 6.44 -13.75 -17.99
C LEU A 152 5.34 -14.09 -16.98
N LYS A 153 5.57 -15.12 -16.16
CA LYS A 153 4.66 -15.48 -15.07
C LYS A 153 4.46 -14.31 -14.12
N SER A 154 3.34 -14.31 -13.41
CA SER A 154 3.09 -13.32 -12.37
C SER A 154 4.18 -13.38 -11.30
N TRP A 155 4.47 -12.24 -10.67
CA TRP A 155 5.42 -12.19 -9.55
C TRP A 155 5.01 -13.13 -8.41
N LYS A 156 3.70 -13.23 -8.11
CA LYS A 156 3.14 -14.19 -7.14
C LYS A 156 3.59 -15.61 -7.46
N THR A 157 3.43 -16.03 -8.71
CA THR A 157 3.83 -17.37 -9.14
C THR A 157 5.32 -17.58 -8.92
N ILE A 158 6.17 -16.66 -9.39
CA ILE A 158 7.63 -16.76 -9.27
C ILE A 158 8.08 -16.81 -7.80
N ALA A 159 7.57 -15.89 -6.96
CA ALA A 159 7.92 -15.81 -5.54
C ALA A 159 7.45 -17.04 -4.73
N SER A 160 6.47 -17.79 -5.23
CA SER A 160 5.98 -19.02 -4.60
C SER A 160 6.67 -20.29 -5.10
N MET A 161 7.51 -20.19 -6.14
CA MET A 161 8.23 -21.35 -6.68
C MET A 161 9.32 -21.76 -5.70
N PRO A 162 9.44 -23.06 -5.37
CA PRO A 162 10.52 -23.53 -4.53
C PRO A 162 11.86 -23.30 -5.26
N ALA A 163 12.88 -22.90 -4.50
CA ALA A 163 14.25 -23.00 -4.98
C ALA A 163 14.50 -24.46 -5.40
N ASN A 164 15.00 -24.67 -6.62
CA ASN A 164 15.25 -26.02 -7.08
C ASN A 164 16.48 -26.60 -6.34
N SER A 165 16.63 -27.92 -6.37
CA SER A 165 17.77 -28.61 -5.73
C SER A 165 19.14 -28.24 -6.30
N ALA A 166 19.17 -27.54 -7.44
CA ALA A 166 20.39 -27.05 -8.09
C ALA A 166 20.81 -25.65 -7.60
N GLY A 167 20.00 -25.02 -6.72
CA GLY A 167 20.31 -23.72 -6.14
C GLY A 167 19.81 -22.52 -6.94
N ASP A 168 19.03 -22.73 -8.00
CA ASP A 168 18.41 -21.62 -8.73
C ASP A 168 17.21 -21.11 -7.92
N ASP A 169 17.37 -19.94 -7.31
CA ASP A 169 16.26 -19.16 -6.76
C ASP A 169 15.56 -18.46 -7.93
N PRO A 170 14.26 -18.76 -8.19
CA PRO A 170 13.49 -18.08 -9.23
C PRO A 170 13.50 -16.55 -9.11
N GLY A 171 13.68 -16.01 -7.90
CA GLY A 171 13.86 -14.58 -7.67
C GLY A 171 15.19 -14.04 -8.19
N GLU A 172 16.29 -14.80 -8.06
CA GLU A 172 17.60 -14.44 -8.62
C GLU A 172 17.63 -14.57 -10.15
N ASP A 173 16.89 -15.53 -10.70
CA ASP A 173 16.70 -15.68 -12.15
C ASP A 173 16.05 -14.45 -12.77
N VAL A 174 15.09 -13.81 -12.08
CA VAL A 174 14.46 -12.56 -12.54
C VAL A 174 15.50 -11.46 -12.71
N THR A 175 16.40 -11.30 -11.73
CA THR A 175 17.47 -10.29 -11.82
C THR A 175 18.49 -10.65 -12.91
N SER A 176 18.83 -11.93 -13.07
CA SER A 176 19.72 -12.40 -14.14
C SER A 176 19.14 -12.18 -15.54
N LEU A 177 17.84 -12.44 -15.71
CA LEU A 177 17.10 -12.18 -16.94
C LEU A 177 17.07 -10.68 -17.24
N TYR A 178 16.73 -9.84 -16.26
CA TYR A 178 16.71 -8.38 -16.39
C TYR A 178 18.06 -7.84 -16.89
N ASN A 179 19.17 -8.26 -16.27
CA ASN A 179 20.51 -7.82 -16.66
C ASN A 179 20.86 -8.21 -18.11
N GLN A 180 20.44 -9.39 -18.57
CA GLN A 180 20.67 -9.83 -19.95
C GLN A 180 19.82 -9.06 -20.96
N VAL A 181 18.57 -8.74 -20.61
CA VAL A 181 17.71 -7.90 -21.45
C VAL A 181 18.30 -6.49 -21.56
N VAL A 182 18.67 -5.86 -20.44
CA VAL A 182 19.30 -4.53 -20.43
C VAL A 182 20.61 -4.52 -21.22
N SER A 183 21.45 -5.55 -21.07
CA SER A 183 22.70 -5.68 -21.82
C SER A 183 22.47 -5.68 -23.34
N ARG A 184 21.38 -6.28 -23.81
CA ARG A 184 21.02 -6.31 -25.23
C ARG A 184 20.37 -5.02 -25.73
N LEU A 185 19.55 -4.39 -24.89
CA LEU A 185 18.91 -3.10 -25.22
C LEU A 185 19.91 -1.93 -25.18
N GLY A 186 20.99 -2.06 -24.39
CA GLY A 186 21.95 -0.98 -24.16
C GLY A 186 21.46 0.12 -23.22
N HIS A 187 20.26 -0.04 -22.64
CA HIS A 187 19.68 0.88 -21.67
C HIS A 187 18.74 0.13 -20.70
N PRO A 188 18.45 0.70 -19.50
CA PRO A 188 17.47 0.14 -18.59
C PRO A 188 16.08 0.03 -19.24
N VAL A 189 15.34 -0.98 -18.82
CA VAL A 189 13.94 -1.15 -19.20
C VAL A 189 13.09 -0.22 -18.34
N SER A 190 12.16 0.50 -18.96
CA SER A 190 11.17 1.32 -18.26
C SER A 190 9.78 1.04 -18.82
N CYS A 191 8.84 0.69 -17.95
CA CYS A 191 7.45 0.57 -18.36
C CYS A 191 6.81 1.96 -18.49
N PRO A 192 5.92 2.17 -19.48
CA PRO A 192 5.09 3.37 -19.48
C PRO A 192 4.36 3.48 -18.13
N GLN A 193 4.31 4.69 -17.59
CA GLN A 193 3.52 4.96 -16.40
C GLN A 193 2.05 4.85 -16.78
N ASN A 194 1.37 3.82 -16.26
CA ASN A 194 -0.09 3.76 -16.27
C ASN A 194 -0.64 4.55 -15.09
#